data_AF-A0A1S9CY30-F1
#
_entry.id   AF-A0A1S9CY30-F1
#
_cell.length_a   1.000
_cell.length_b   1.000
_cell.length_c   1.000
_cell.angle_alpha   90.00
_cell.angle_beta   90.00
_cell.angle_gamma   90.00
#
_symmetry.space_group_name_H-M   'P 1'
#
loop_
_entity.id
_entity.type
_entity.pdbx_description
1 polymer ?
#
loop_
_entity_poly.entity_id
_entity_poly.type
_entity_poly.pdbx_seq_one_letter_code
_entity_poly.pdbx_strand_id
1 'polypeptide(L)'
;MDGVKSLSEGTRERKRNGKIQGIIREVVNQQTGRYNSFITQFAAGFQDTSLKMYRWLLYPVLTASAADLQHGLRYRAMRDTLRAKHPEGNSLNVGNLTQALQATASLQVRKDIKPIILDYDQTNLSLNVVDRGFLIWLDNQNRNELLEMAELPIS
;
A
#
# COMPACT_ATOMS: atom_id res chain seq x y z
N MET A 1 -35.04 35.33 3.60
CA MET A 1 -34.01 35.39 4.67
C MET A 1 -33.21 34.08 4.78
N ASP A 2 -33.32 33.16 3.82
CA ASP A 2 -32.79 31.78 3.96
C ASP A 2 -31.33 31.57 3.52
N GLY A 3 -30.73 32.52 2.80
CA GLY A 3 -29.37 32.36 2.24
C GLY A 3 -28.21 32.45 3.26
N VAL A 4 -28.39 33.17 4.36
CA VAL A 4 -27.29 33.43 5.33
C VAL A 4 -27.11 32.27 6.33
N LYS A 5 -28.21 31.56 6.66
CA LYS A 5 -28.18 30.46 7.62
C LYS A 5 -27.47 29.21 7.04
N SER A 6 -27.76 28.89 5.78
CA SER A 6 -27.14 27.79 5.00
C SER A 6 -25.62 27.91 4.86
N LEU A 7 -25.09 29.12 4.62
CA LEU A 7 -23.64 29.35 4.49
C LEU A 7 -22.88 29.15 5.81
N SER A 8 -23.53 29.49 6.93
CA SER A 8 -22.93 29.37 8.27
C SER A 8 -22.85 27.93 8.76
N GLU A 9 -23.84 27.10 8.40
CA GLU A 9 -23.88 25.66 8.72
C GLU A 9 -22.86 24.88 7.87
N GLY A 10 -22.80 25.13 6.56
CA GLY A 10 -21.82 24.49 5.68
C GLY A 10 -20.37 24.82 6.04
N THR A 11 -20.10 26.03 6.56
CA THR A 11 -18.75 26.42 7.02
C THR A 11 -18.36 25.71 8.32
N ARG A 12 -19.31 25.56 9.26
CA ARG A 12 -19.08 24.83 10.53
C ARG A 12 -18.85 23.34 10.28
N GLU A 13 -19.62 22.75 9.38
CA GLU A 13 -19.47 21.34 9.00
C GLU A 13 -18.12 21.06 8.33
N ARG A 14 -17.69 21.91 7.38
CA ARG A 14 -16.36 21.80 6.76
C ARG A 14 -15.22 21.89 7.78
N LYS A 15 -15.29 22.84 8.72
CA LYS A 15 -14.29 22.98 9.79
C LYS A 15 -14.26 21.76 10.71
N ARG A 16 -15.42 21.21 11.07
CA ARG A 16 -15.52 19.99 11.89
C ARG A 16 -14.92 18.80 11.16
N ASN A 17 -15.25 18.62 9.88
CA ASN A 17 -14.70 17.55 9.05
C ASN A 17 -13.18 17.66 8.92
N GLY A 18 -12.65 18.87 8.72
CA GLY A 18 -11.21 19.11 8.72
C GLY A 18 -10.53 18.72 10.03
N LYS A 19 -11.13 19.04 11.18
CA LYS A 19 -10.61 18.65 12.51
C LYS A 19 -10.63 17.12 12.70
N ILE A 20 -11.69 16.44 12.27
CA ILE A 20 -11.78 14.98 12.33
C ILE A 20 -10.69 14.33 11.47
N GLN A 21 -10.48 14.81 10.25
CA GLN A 21 -9.42 14.31 9.37
C GLN A 21 -8.02 14.51 9.97
N GLY A 22 -7.79 15.65 10.65
CA GLY A 22 -6.56 15.91 11.40
C GLY A 22 -6.30 14.88 12.50
N ILE A 23 -7.31 14.56 13.31
CA ILE A 23 -7.21 13.57 14.39
C ILE A 23 -6.96 12.17 13.83
N ILE A 24 -7.69 11.78 12.77
CA ILE A 24 -7.50 10.47 12.13
C ILE A 24 -6.06 10.32 11.65
N ARG A 25 -5.51 11.35 11.00
CA ARG A 25 -4.11 11.37 10.55
C ARG A 25 -3.14 11.23 11.70
N GLU A 26 -3.35 11.97 12.80
CA GLU A 26 -2.48 11.91 13.98
C GLU A 26 -2.45 10.50 14.59
N VAL A 27 -3.61 9.88 14.78
CA VAL A 27 -3.74 8.51 15.30
C VAL A 27 -3.05 7.50 14.38
N VAL A 28 -3.26 7.63 13.07
CA VAL A 28 -2.65 6.74 12.09
C VAL A 28 -1.12 6.91 12.02
N ASN A 29 -0.61 8.13 12.18
CA ASN A 29 0.83 8.38 12.21
C ASN A 29 1.53 7.76 13.42
N GLN A 30 0.81 7.46 14.51
CA GLN A 30 1.36 6.68 15.63
C GLN A 30 1.74 5.25 15.22
N GLN A 31 1.21 4.74 14.11
CA GLN A 31 1.51 3.42 13.55
C GLN A 31 2.68 3.44 12.54
N THR A 32 3.35 4.58 12.33
CA THR A 32 4.47 4.72 11.37
C THR A 32 5.54 3.67 11.58
N GLY A 33 5.93 3.38 12.83
CA GLY A 33 6.92 2.34 13.13
C GLY A 33 6.49 0.95 12.63
N ARG A 34 5.21 0.61 12.76
CA ARG A 34 4.65 -0.66 12.27
C ARG A 34 4.66 -0.72 10.74
N TYR A 35 4.26 0.36 10.06
CA TYR A 35 4.22 0.38 8.59
C TYR A 35 5.60 0.42 7.95
N ASN A 36 6.55 1.12 8.54
CA ASN A 36 7.96 1.07 8.12
C ASN A 36 8.52 -0.34 8.32
N SER A 37 8.26 -0.95 9.48
CA SER A 37 8.65 -2.33 9.77
C SER A 37 8.04 -3.31 8.77
N PHE A 38 6.77 -3.12 8.37
CA PHE A 38 6.15 -3.88 7.29
C PHE A 38 6.91 -3.74 5.97
N ILE A 39 7.21 -2.51 5.52
CA ILE A 39 7.93 -2.28 4.26
C ILE A 39 9.28 -3.02 4.28
N THR A 40 10.10 -2.79 5.31
CA THR A 40 11.43 -3.41 5.42
C THR A 40 11.35 -4.94 5.49
N GLN A 41 10.50 -5.47 6.37
CA GLN A 41 10.43 -6.92 6.60
C GLN A 41 9.76 -7.68 5.45
N PHE A 42 8.76 -7.08 4.81
CA PHE A 42 8.11 -7.65 3.63
C PHE A 42 9.08 -7.65 2.44
N ALA A 43 9.81 -6.55 2.22
CA ALA A 43 10.82 -6.46 1.16
C ALA A 43 11.91 -7.54 1.30
N ALA A 44 12.30 -7.89 2.53
CA ALA A 44 13.27 -8.94 2.81
C ALA A 44 12.80 -10.36 2.40
N GLY A 45 11.49 -10.60 2.29
CA GLY A 45 10.94 -11.90 1.92
C GLY A 45 11.25 -13.03 2.91
N PHE A 46 10.98 -14.28 2.51
CA PHE A 46 11.28 -15.47 3.32
C PHE A 46 12.78 -15.78 3.39
N GLN A 47 13.47 -15.57 2.28
CA GLN A 47 14.89 -15.80 2.07
C GLN A 47 15.34 -14.94 0.89
N ASP A 48 16.65 -14.82 0.72
CA ASP A 48 17.20 -14.07 -0.38
C ASP A 48 16.98 -14.80 -1.72
N THR A 49 16.47 -14.09 -2.72
CA THR A 49 16.21 -14.64 -4.06
C THR A 49 16.65 -13.65 -5.13
N SER A 50 17.15 -14.11 -6.28
CA SER A 50 17.62 -13.22 -7.35
C SER A 50 16.55 -12.20 -7.80
N LEU A 51 15.30 -12.63 -7.87
CA LEU A 51 14.18 -11.78 -8.33
C LEU A 51 13.62 -10.86 -7.25
N LYS A 52 13.92 -11.08 -5.97
CA LYS A 52 13.42 -10.26 -4.83
C LYS A 52 11.92 -9.94 -4.95
N MET A 53 11.09 -10.92 -5.34
CA MET A 53 9.71 -10.65 -5.74
C MET A 53 8.87 -9.92 -4.68
N TYR A 54 9.05 -10.20 -3.38
CA TYR A 54 8.31 -9.51 -2.32
C TYR A 54 8.66 -8.02 -2.21
N ARG A 55 9.93 -7.66 -2.39
CA ARG A 55 10.34 -6.26 -2.54
C ARG A 55 9.62 -5.63 -3.72
N TRP A 56 9.62 -6.29 -4.86
CA TRP A 56 9.00 -5.77 -6.06
C TRP A 56 7.48 -5.68 -5.99
N LEU A 57 6.80 -6.55 -5.23
CA LEU A 57 5.38 -6.41 -4.94
C LEU A 57 5.04 -5.10 -4.21
N LEU A 58 5.99 -4.52 -3.46
CA LEU A 58 5.78 -3.21 -2.83
C LEU A 58 5.77 -2.07 -3.84
N TYR A 59 6.43 -2.19 -5.00
CA TYR A 59 6.48 -1.11 -5.98
C TYR A 59 5.09 -0.64 -6.42
N PRO A 60 4.19 -1.49 -6.95
CA PRO A 60 2.84 -1.08 -7.29
C PRO A 60 2.01 -0.69 -6.06
N VAL A 61 2.30 -1.22 -4.87
CA VAL A 61 1.61 -0.85 -3.62
C VAL A 61 1.97 0.58 -3.18
N LEU A 62 3.24 0.97 -3.29
CA LEU A 62 3.75 2.26 -2.82
C LEU A 62 3.57 3.38 -3.85
N THR A 63 3.34 3.04 -5.12
CA THR A 63 3.18 4.01 -6.22
C THR A 63 1.74 4.20 -6.69
N ALA A 64 0.84 3.25 -6.43
CA ALA A 64 -0.57 3.38 -6.79
C ALA A 64 -1.27 4.49 -5.99
N SER A 65 -2.34 5.03 -6.57
CA SER A 65 -3.18 6.00 -5.87
C SER A 65 -3.93 5.34 -4.70
N ALA A 66 -4.28 6.12 -3.67
CA ALA A 66 -5.10 5.61 -2.56
C ALA A 66 -6.44 5.03 -3.04
N ALA A 67 -7.02 5.60 -4.11
CA ALA A 67 -8.24 5.09 -4.72
C ALA A 67 -8.03 3.71 -5.36
N ASP A 68 -6.94 3.50 -6.09
CA ASP A 68 -6.64 2.19 -6.69
C ASP A 68 -6.39 1.12 -5.61
N LEU A 69 -5.64 1.48 -4.56
CA LEU A 69 -5.36 0.57 -3.45
C LEU A 69 -6.62 0.19 -2.66
N GLN A 70 -7.59 1.10 -2.55
CA GLN A 70 -8.88 0.84 -1.91
C GLN A 70 -9.73 -0.18 -2.70
N HIS A 71 -9.62 -0.21 -4.03
CA HIS A 71 -10.31 -1.18 -4.89
C HIS A 71 -9.52 -2.49 -5.07
N GLY A 72 -8.25 -2.50 -4.70
CA GLY A 72 -7.33 -3.62 -4.90
C GLY A 72 -6.61 -3.56 -6.25
N LEU A 73 -5.35 -4.00 -6.22
CA LEU A 73 -4.49 -4.02 -7.40
C LEU A 73 -4.68 -5.32 -8.17
N ARG A 74 -5.29 -5.21 -9.35
CA ARG A 74 -5.52 -6.36 -10.23
C ARG A 74 -4.20 -6.98 -10.68
N TYR A 75 -4.16 -8.31 -10.77
CA TYR A 75 -3.00 -9.09 -11.23
C TYR A 75 -2.40 -8.54 -12.54
N ARG A 76 -3.26 -8.19 -13.50
CA ARG A 76 -2.81 -7.62 -14.79
C ARG A 76 -2.04 -6.32 -14.60
N ALA A 77 -2.58 -5.39 -13.81
CA ALA A 77 -1.94 -4.11 -13.52
C ALA A 77 -0.61 -4.31 -12.77
N MET A 78 -0.60 -5.18 -11.76
CA MET A 78 0.61 -5.57 -11.04
C MET A 78 1.70 -6.09 -11.99
N ARG A 79 1.34 -7.04 -12.86
CA ARG A 79 2.26 -7.63 -13.84
C ARG A 79 2.81 -6.58 -14.81
N ASP A 80 1.94 -5.73 -15.33
CA ASP A 80 2.32 -4.73 -16.33
C ASP A 80 3.24 -3.67 -15.68
N THR A 81 2.97 -3.24 -14.44
CA THR A 81 3.86 -2.37 -13.66
C THR A 81 5.22 -3.02 -13.39
N LEU A 82 5.23 -4.29 -12.98
CA LEU A 82 6.48 -5.00 -12.70
C LEU A 82 7.33 -5.18 -13.97
N ARG A 83 6.72 -5.53 -15.10
CA ARG A 83 7.45 -5.63 -16.38
C ARG A 83 8.06 -4.31 -16.83
N ALA A 84 7.42 -3.19 -16.50
CA ALA A 84 7.91 -1.87 -16.85
C ALA A 84 9.07 -1.39 -15.95
N LYS A 85 9.21 -1.92 -14.73
CA LYS A 85 10.10 -1.35 -13.69
C LYS A 85 11.14 -2.31 -13.13
N HIS A 86 10.85 -3.61 -13.10
CA HIS A 86 11.78 -4.62 -12.64
C HIS A 86 12.93 -4.81 -13.66
N PRO A 87 14.19 -5.01 -13.24
CA PRO A 87 15.33 -5.21 -14.15
C PRO A 87 15.15 -6.33 -15.17
N GLU A 88 14.61 -7.48 -14.73
CA GLU A 88 14.24 -8.58 -15.63
C GLU A 88 13.08 -8.27 -16.60
N GLY A 89 12.31 -7.21 -16.35
CA GLY A 89 11.25 -6.72 -17.24
C GLY A 89 10.36 -7.80 -17.83
N ASN A 90 10.38 -7.94 -19.16
CA ASN A 90 9.59 -8.93 -19.90
C ASN A 90 10.03 -10.39 -19.66
N SER A 91 11.24 -10.63 -19.15
CA SER A 91 11.75 -11.95 -18.79
C SER A 91 11.19 -12.46 -17.45
N LEU A 92 10.47 -11.62 -16.68
CA LEU A 92 9.75 -12.08 -15.50
C LEU A 92 8.72 -13.15 -15.86
N ASN A 93 8.96 -14.36 -15.37
CA ASN A 93 8.01 -15.46 -15.47
C ASN A 93 6.75 -15.15 -14.63
N VAL A 94 5.58 -15.35 -15.25
CA VAL A 94 4.23 -15.25 -14.66
C VAL A 94 4.12 -16.04 -13.35
N GLY A 95 4.75 -17.22 -13.28
CA GLY A 95 4.76 -18.08 -12.09
C GLY A 95 5.37 -17.43 -10.85
N ASN A 96 6.41 -16.60 -11.02
CA ASN A 96 7.09 -15.93 -9.89
C ASN A 96 6.16 -14.90 -9.23
N LEU A 97 5.41 -14.14 -10.04
CA LEU A 97 4.41 -13.20 -9.54
C LEU A 97 3.29 -13.94 -8.81
N THR A 98 2.76 -15.00 -9.43
CA THR A 98 1.68 -15.80 -8.81
C THR A 98 2.11 -16.38 -7.47
N GLN A 99 3.29 -17.02 -7.39
CA GLN A 99 3.80 -17.61 -6.16
C GLN A 99 3.99 -16.56 -5.06
N ALA A 100 4.57 -15.40 -5.38
CA ALA A 100 4.78 -14.32 -4.42
C ALA A 100 3.46 -13.75 -3.90
N LEU A 101 2.47 -13.56 -4.78
CA LEU A 101 1.13 -13.09 -4.41
C LEU A 101 0.44 -14.08 -3.48
N GLN A 102 0.41 -15.36 -3.83
CA GLN A 102 -0.23 -16.41 -3.01
C GLN A 102 0.41 -16.56 -1.62
N ALA A 103 1.69 -16.22 -1.47
CA ALA A 103 2.41 -16.29 -0.20
C ALA A 103 2.44 -14.97 0.59
N THR A 104 1.73 -13.93 0.14
CA THR A 104 1.76 -12.59 0.75
C THR A 104 1.30 -12.58 2.21
N ALA A 105 0.17 -13.24 2.53
CA ALA A 105 -0.34 -13.31 3.89
C ALA A 105 0.58 -14.14 4.81
N SER A 106 1.06 -15.29 4.33
CA SER A 106 1.93 -16.17 5.12
C SER A 106 3.31 -15.56 5.38
N LEU A 107 3.84 -14.74 4.46
CA LEU A 107 5.06 -13.98 4.70
C LEU A 107 4.89 -13.00 5.87
N GLN A 108 3.79 -12.25 5.90
CA GLN A 108 3.52 -11.31 6.98
C GLN A 108 3.39 -12.02 8.33
N VAL A 109 2.69 -13.15 8.38
CA VAL A 109 2.62 -13.99 9.60
C VAL A 109 4.03 -14.43 10.05
N ARG A 110 4.86 -14.92 9.12
CA ARG A 110 6.22 -15.38 9.43
C ARG A 110 7.16 -14.26 9.88
N LYS A 111 6.91 -13.02 9.48
CA LYS A 111 7.62 -11.80 9.91
C LYS A 111 7.00 -11.13 11.13
N ASP A 112 6.00 -11.76 11.76
CA ASP A 112 5.23 -11.21 12.88
C ASP A 112 4.62 -9.81 12.60
N ILE A 113 4.26 -9.57 11.33
CA ILE A 113 3.57 -8.35 10.91
C ILE A 113 2.08 -8.55 11.21
N LYS A 114 1.61 -7.94 12.31
CA LYS A 114 0.21 -8.02 12.76
C LYS A 114 -0.36 -6.63 13.06
N PRO A 115 -1.65 -6.39 12.74
CA PRO A 115 -2.47 -7.16 11.80
C PRO A 115 -1.89 -7.23 10.38
N ILE A 116 -2.42 -8.14 9.56
CA ILE A 116 -2.08 -8.27 8.13
C ILE A 116 -2.42 -6.96 7.41
N ILE A 117 -1.53 -6.53 6.51
CA ILE A 117 -1.67 -5.30 5.71
C ILE A 117 -2.08 -5.62 4.28
N LEU A 118 -1.47 -6.64 3.68
CA LEU A 118 -1.76 -7.09 2.31
C LEU A 118 -2.35 -8.49 2.29
N ASP A 119 -3.35 -8.71 1.45
CA ASP A 119 -3.91 -10.04 1.20
C ASP A 119 -4.20 -10.25 -0.28
N TYR A 120 -3.94 -11.44 -0.79
CA TYR A 120 -4.17 -11.76 -2.20
C TYR A 120 -5.43 -12.60 -2.36
N ASP A 121 -6.46 -12.00 -2.94
CA ASP A 121 -7.68 -12.69 -3.34
C ASP A 121 -7.43 -13.43 -4.65
N GLN A 122 -7.19 -14.73 -4.53
CA GLN A 122 -6.97 -15.62 -5.66
C GLN A 122 -8.19 -15.75 -6.57
N THR A 123 -9.40 -15.59 -6.04
CA THR A 123 -10.66 -15.71 -6.80
C THR A 123 -10.82 -14.50 -7.71
N ASN A 124 -10.57 -13.31 -7.19
CA ASN A 124 -10.71 -12.05 -7.92
C ASN A 124 -9.41 -11.55 -8.59
N LEU A 125 -8.33 -12.31 -8.45
CA LEU A 125 -6.99 -11.99 -8.94
C LEU A 125 -6.57 -10.57 -8.55
N SER A 126 -6.69 -10.25 -7.26
CA SER A 126 -6.49 -8.90 -6.72
C SER A 126 -5.65 -8.92 -5.45
N LEU A 127 -4.59 -8.11 -5.41
CA LEU A 127 -3.86 -7.80 -4.18
C LEU A 127 -4.55 -6.65 -3.46
N ASN A 128 -5.08 -6.91 -2.28
CA ASN A 128 -5.87 -5.96 -1.52
C ASN A 128 -5.07 -5.44 -0.33
N VAL A 129 -5.17 -4.13 -0.08
CA VAL A 129 -4.77 -3.55 1.20
C VAL A 129 -5.92 -3.74 2.20
N VAL A 130 -5.74 -4.64 3.16
CA VAL A 130 -6.78 -4.98 4.15
C VAL A 130 -6.71 -4.09 5.40
N ASP A 131 -5.54 -3.51 5.69
CA ASP A 131 -5.38 -2.51 6.75
C ASP A 131 -5.69 -1.10 6.22
N ARG A 132 -6.88 -0.57 6.53
CA ARG A 132 -7.28 0.78 6.11
C ARG A 132 -6.42 1.89 6.73
N GLY A 133 -5.83 1.65 7.91
CA GLY A 133 -4.90 2.58 8.52
C GLY A 133 -3.64 2.75 7.65
N PHE A 134 -3.20 1.67 7.00
CA PHE A 134 -2.07 1.74 6.07
C PHE A 134 -2.39 2.66 4.88
N LEU A 135 -3.61 2.60 4.30
CA LEU A 135 -4.00 3.49 3.20
C LEU A 135 -3.91 4.98 3.59
N ILE A 136 -4.48 5.32 4.76
CA ILE A 136 -4.48 6.69 5.26
C ILE A 136 -3.05 7.13 5.59
N TRP A 137 -2.27 6.25 6.22
CA TRP A 137 -0.87 6.55 6.55
C TRP A 137 -0.09 6.83 5.28
N LEU A 138 -0.19 5.91 4.32
CA LEU A 138 0.47 5.93 3.03
C LEU A 138 0.17 7.27 2.35
N ASP A 139 -1.09 7.68 2.21
CA ASP A 139 -1.49 8.96 1.58
C ASP A 139 -0.83 10.23 2.16
N ASN A 140 -0.30 10.15 3.38
CA ASN A 140 0.36 11.26 4.06
C ASN A 140 1.90 11.15 4.10
N GLN A 141 2.48 10.18 3.39
CA GLN A 141 3.94 9.99 3.33
C GLN A 141 4.53 10.52 2.03
N ASN A 142 5.83 10.84 2.08
CA ASN A 142 6.64 11.01 0.88
C ASN A 142 6.87 9.65 0.21
N ARG A 143 6.33 9.44 -0.99
CA ARG A 143 6.47 8.18 -1.75
C ARG A 143 7.92 7.79 -2.00
N ASN A 144 8.78 8.77 -2.25
CA ASN A 144 10.15 8.53 -2.64
C ASN A 144 10.97 8.00 -1.46
N GLU A 145 10.72 8.50 -0.25
CA GLU A 145 11.33 7.99 0.98
C GLU A 145 10.91 6.53 1.27
N LEU A 146 9.65 6.18 0.99
CA LEU A 146 9.18 4.80 1.16
C LEU A 146 9.78 3.84 0.12
N LEU A 147 9.95 4.30 -1.12
CA LEU A 147 10.62 3.52 -2.17
C LEU A 147 12.10 3.32 -1.84
N GLU A 148 12.78 4.35 -1.34
CA GLU A 148 14.17 4.24 -0.88
C GLU A 148 14.30 3.25 0.29
N MET A 149 13.39 3.31 1.28
CA MET A 149 13.33 2.35 2.39
C MET A 149 13.15 0.90 1.92
N ALA A 150 12.42 0.70 0.83
CA ALA A 150 12.21 -0.60 0.21
C ALA A 150 13.34 -1.02 -0.74
N GLU A 151 14.39 -0.20 -0.91
CA GLU A 151 15.44 -0.38 -1.93
C GLU A 151 14.86 -0.51 -3.35
N LEU A 152 13.88 0.32 -3.68
CA LEU A 152 13.19 0.39 -4.97
C LEU A 152 13.52 1.70 -5.72
N PRO A 153 13.44 1.70 -7.06
CA PRO A 153 13.67 2.92 -7.83
C PRO A 153 12.60 3.97 -7.54
N ILE A 154 13.01 5.23 -7.48
CA ILE A 154 12.10 6.37 -7.30
C ILE A 154 11.19 6.49 -8.54
N SER A 155 9.91 6.82 -8.32
CA SER A 155 8.88 6.92 -9.37
C SER A 155 8.67 8.34 -9.88
#